data_AF-A0A931VWB1-F1
#
_entry.id   AF-A0A931VWB1-F1
#
_cell.length_a   1.000
_cell.length_b   1.000
_cell.length_c   1.000
_cell.angle_alpha   90.00
_cell.angle_beta   90.00
_cell.angle_gamma   90.00
#
_symmetry.space_group_name_H-M   'P 1'
#
loop_
_entity.id
_entity.type
_entity.pdbx_description
1 polymer ?
#
loop_
_entity_poly.entity_id
_entity_poly.type
_entity_poly.pdbx_seq_one_letter_code
_entity_poly.pdbx_strand_id
1 'polypeptide(L)'
;MEIENIGYAESDYLLTKLKFYLNFELSASALYILSYSYGSVLVLSAGAALIFTPFIIYSLYKTQKFFWLSSFFVLIIIPSPIVYLVSEDKTFFSVLLFVELGVFYFYCVILRFVVNDWAEEIRWREIRKLQKAEFEMSKKMFMEQFDEPST
;
A
#
# COMPACT_ATOMS: atom_id res chain seq x y z
N MET A 1 27.50 -9.55 4.12
CA MET A 1 26.78 -8.39 3.54
C MET A 1 25.55 -8.87 2.75
N GLU A 2 24.80 -9.85 3.25
CA GLU A 2 23.68 -10.48 2.51
C GLU A 2 22.31 -10.27 3.17
N ILE A 3 22.27 -10.02 4.48
CA ILE A 3 21.00 -9.94 5.24
C ILE A 3 20.18 -8.69 4.85
N GLU A 4 20.84 -7.59 4.52
CA GLU A 4 20.17 -6.33 4.12
C GLU A 4 19.50 -6.43 2.74
N ASN A 5 19.98 -7.32 1.86
CA ASN A 5 19.46 -7.47 0.50
C ASN A 5 18.17 -8.30 0.46
N ILE A 6 18.02 -9.27 1.37
CA ILE A 6 16.85 -10.15 1.48
C ILE A 6 15.61 -9.35 1.94
N GLY A 7 15.77 -8.48 2.93
CA GLY A 7 14.66 -7.62 3.40
C GLY A 7 14.16 -6.63 2.34
N TYR A 8 15.04 -6.22 1.43
CA TYR A 8 14.74 -5.23 0.39
C TYR A 8 13.94 -5.84 -0.76
N ALA A 9 14.38 -6.98 -1.29
CA ALA A 9 13.66 -7.72 -2.34
C ALA A 9 12.25 -8.15 -1.88
N GLU A 10 12.12 -8.52 -0.59
CA GLU A 10 10.81 -8.86 -0.03
C GLU A 10 9.88 -7.63 0.06
N SER A 11 10.42 -6.46 0.43
CA SER A 11 9.63 -5.22 0.51
C SER A 11 9.11 -4.76 -0.85
N ASP A 12 9.91 -4.86 -1.91
CA ASP A 12 9.52 -4.51 -3.27
C ASP A 12 8.45 -5.47 -3.82
N TYR A 13 8.59 -6.76 -3.55
CA TYR A 13 7.57 -7.77 -3.88
C TYR A 13 6.23 -7.49 -3.19
N LEU A 14 6.26 -7.14 -1.90
CA LEU A 14 5.06 -6.80 -1.12
C LEU A 14 4.39 -5.52 -1.63
N LEU A 15 5.17 -4.49 -1.97
CA LEU A 15 4.67 -3.25 -2.54
C LEU A 15 4.04 -3.46 -3.92
N THR A 16 4.66 -4.27 -4.76
CA THR A 16 4.13 -4.62 -6.09
C THR A 16 2.82 -5.39 -5.97
N LYS A 17 2.73 -6.36 -5.06
CA LYS A 17 1.46 -7.04 -4.74
C LYS A 17 0.42 -6.09 -4.19
N LEU A 18 0.79 -5.25 -3.23
CA LEU A 18 -0.11 -4.26 -2.64
C LEU A 18 -0.68 -3.32 -3.70
N LYS A 19 0.15 -2.86 -4.65
CA LYS A 19 -0.28 -2.04 -5.80
C LYS A 19 -1.25 -2.78 -6.70
N PHE A 20 -1.03 -4.07 -6.97
CA PHE A 20 -1.94 -4.90 -7.75
C PHE A 20 -3.32 -4.99 -7.08
N TYR A 21 -3.35 -5.28 -5.78
CA TYR A 21 -4.60 -5.35 -5.02
C TYR A 21 -5.28 -3.99 -4.85
N LEU A 22 -4.53 -2.90 -4.68
CA LEU A 22 -5.08 -1.53 -4.66
C LEU A 22 -5.69 -1.12 -6.00
N ASN A 23 -5.12 -1.58 -7.12
CA ASN A 23 -5.73 -1.40 -8.44
C ASN A 23 -7.04 -2.19 -8.57
N PHE A 24 -7.10 -3.39 -8.00
CA PHE A 24 -8.33 -4.17 -7.95
C PHE A 24 -9.40 -3.50 -7.08
N GLU A 25 -9.01 -2.93 -5.95
CA GLU A 25 -9.89 -2.12 -5.11
C GLU A 25 -10.33 -0.81 -5.78
N LEU A 26 -9.58 -0.28 -6.74
CA LEU A 26 -10.03 0.83 -7.59
C LEU A 26 -11.26 0.44 -8.43
N SER A 27 -11.28 -0.80 -8.95
CA SER A 27 -12.48 -1.32 -9.62
C SER A 27 -13.62 -1.59 -8.64
N ALA A 28 -13.32 -1.97 -7.39
CA ALA A 28 -14.33 -2.12 -6.33
C ALA A 28 -14.91 -0.77 -5.87
N SER A 29 -14.13 0.30 -5.85
CA SER A 29 -14.62 1.66 -5.57
C SER A 29 -15.48 2.21 -6.71
N ALA A 30 -15.16 1.87 -7.96
CA ALA A 30 -16.07 2.12 -9.08
C ALA A 30 -17.38 1.32 -8.95
N LEU A 31 -17.30 0.06 -8.51
CA LEU A 31 -18.48 -0.76 -8.18
C LEU A 31 -19.29 -0.19 -7.02
N TYR A 32 -18.66 0.42 -6.02
CA TYR A 32 -19.33 1.10 -4.92
C TYR A 32 -20.11 2.32 -5.42
N ILE A 33 -19.55 3.12 -6.34
CA ILE A 33 -20.31 4.22 -6.98
C ILE A 33 -21.51 3.67 -7.76
N LEU A 34 -21.32 2.55 -8.47
CA LEU A 34 -22.40 1.84 -9.18
C LEU A 34 -23.43 1.22 -8.22
N SER A 35 -23.03 0.87 -6.98
CA SER A 35 -23.90 0.26 -5.97
C SER A 35 -25.03 1.18 -5.53
N TYR A 36 -24.85 2.50 -5.70
CA TYR A 36 -25.93 3.48 -5.50
C TYR A 36 -27.13 3.21 -6.42
N SER A 37 -26.89 2.67 -7.62
CA SER A 37 -27.95 2.30 -8.57
C SER A 37 -28.47 0.87 -8.38
N TYR A 38 -27.63 -0.04 -7.86
CA TYR A 38 -27.96 -1.45 -7.67
C TYR A 38 -27.57 -1.93 -6.28
N GLY A 39 -28.53 -1.99 -5.35
CA GLY A 39 -28.30 -2.36 -3.95
C GLY A 39 -27.64 -3.73 -3.74
N SER A 40 -27.78 -4.67 -4.68
CA SER A 40 -27.12 -5.99 -4.65
C SER A 40 -25.59 -5.90 -4.74
N VAL A 41 -25.06 -4.85 -5.37
CA VAL A 41 -23.62 -4.62 -5.52
C VAL A 41 -22.98 -4.18 -4.20
N LEU A 42 -23.79 -3.64 -3.28
CA LEU A 42 -23.32 -3.18 -1.96
C LEU A 42 -22.75 -4.35 -1.13
N VAL A 43 -23.40 -5.51 -1.18
CA VAL A 43 -22.94 -6.73 -0.49
C VAL A 43 -21.60 -7.22 -1.05
N LEU A 44 -21.42 -7.13 -2.37
CA LEU A 44 -20.16 -7.50 -3.02
C LEU A 44 -19.03 -6.53 -2.64
N SER A 45 -19.30 -5.22 -2.61
CA SER A 45 -18.32 -4.22 -2.15
C SER A 45 -17.92 -4.43 -0.68
N ALA A 46 -18.89 -4.69 0.20
CA ALA A 46 -18.62 -4.96 1.61
C ALA A 46 -17.80 -6.25 1.80
N GLY A 47 -18.10 -7.31 1.03
CA GLY A 47 -17.34 -8.55 1.04
C GLY A 47 -15.90 -8.37 0.57
N ALA A 48 -15.68 -7.58 -0.48
CA ALA A 48 -14.33 -7.22 -0.94
C ALA A 48 -13.57 -6.48 0.17
N ALA A 49 -14.15 -5.43 0.74
CA ALA A 49 -13.52 -4.64 1.81
C ALA A 49 -13.10 -5.51 3.01
N LEU A 50 -13.93 -6.47 3.42
CA LEU A 50 -13.62 -7.41 4.50
C LEU A 50 -12.41 -8.31 4.21
N ILE A 51 -12.31 -8.83 2.98
CA ILE A 51 -11.19 -9.69 2.55
C ILE A 51 -9.89 -8.86 2.42
N PHE A 52 -9.99 -7.62 1.95
CA PHE A 52 -8.83 -6.76 1.73
C PHE A 52 -8.29 -6.08 2.99
N THR A 53 -9.14 -5.83 3.98
CA THR A 53 -8.74 -5.24 5.28
C THR A 53 -7.55 -5.95 5.95
N PRO A 54 -7.55 -7.29 6.18
CA PRO A 54 -6.43 -7.97 6.82
C PRO A 54 -5.16 -7.90 5.97
N PHE A 55 -5.28 -7.89 4.64
CA PHE A 55 -4.15 -7.77 3.73
C PHE A 55 -3.51 -6.37 3.80
N ILE A 56 -4.32 -5.32 3.82
CA ILE A 56 -3.86 -3.92 3.99
C ILE A 56 -3.13 -3.77 5.32
N ILE A 57 -3.70 -4.29 6.41
CA ILE A 57 -3.09 -4.28 7.75
C ILE A 57 -1.74 -5.00 7.74
N TYR A 58 -1.68 -6.20 7.15
CA TYR A 58 -0.45 -6.98 7.06
C TYR A 58 0.64 -6.23 6.29
N SER A 59 0.29 -5.62 5.16
CA SER A 59 1.25 -4.88 4.33
C SER A 59 1.75 -3.61 5.02
N LEU A 60 0.87 -2.88 5.71
CA LEU A 60 1.21 -1.70 6.51
C LEU A 60 2.11 -2.04 7.69
N TYR A 61 1.86 -3.16 8.37
CA TYR A 61 2.69 -3.63 9.46
C TYR A 61 4.09 -3.97 8.98
N LYS A 62 4.21 -4.69 7.86
CA LYS A 62 5.51 -5.10 7.32
C LYS A 62 6.33 -3.96 6.75
N THR A 63 5.68 -2.94 6.17
CA THR A 63 6.35 -1.71 5.71
C THR A 63 6.69 -0.74 6.85
N GLN A 64 6.35 -1.10 8.10
CA GLN A 64 6.54 -0.28 9.32
C GLN A 64 5.96 1.13 9.23
N LYS A 65 4.90 1.31 8.44
CA LYS A 65 4.22 2.61 8.27
C LYS A 65 3.14 2.78 9.33
N PHE A 66 3.57 2.87 10.60
CA PHE A 66 2.69 2.96 11.78
C PHE A 66 1.71 4.13 11.72
N PHE A 67 2.09 5.25 11.10
CA PHE A 67 1.21 6.40 10.91
C PHE A 67 -0.05 6.03 10.12
N TRP A 68 0.13 5.34 8.98
CA TRP A 68 -0.98 4.90 8.13
C TRP A 68 -1.82 3.81 8.80
N LEU A 69 -1.15 2.88 9.48
CA LEU A 69 -1.86 1.87 10.27
C LEU A 69 -2.75 2.51 11.35
N SER A 70 -2.23 3.52 12.07
CA SER A 70 -3.00 4.26 13.08
C SER A 70 -4.21 4.98 12.47
N SER A 71 -4.02 5.68 11.35
CA SER A 71 -5.12 6.33 10.63
C SER A 71 -6.20 5.33 10.18
N PHE A 72 -5.82 4.13 9.73
CA PHE A 72 -6.76 3.08 9.39
C PHE A 72 -7.62 2.68 10.59
N PHE A 73 -7.01 2.42 11.74
CA PHE A 73 -7.74 2.07 12.96
C PHE A 73 -8.72 3.18 13.38
N VAL A 74 -8.28 4.43 13.37
CA VAL A 74 -9.10 5.57 13.81
C VAL A 74 -10.27 5.84 12.86
N LEU A 75 -10.05 5.73 11.55
CA LEU A 75 -11.07 6.10 10.55
C LEU A 75 -12.03 4.97 10.19
N ILE A 76 -11.65 3.72 10.39
CA ILE A 76 -12.42 2.55 9.92
C ILE A 76 -12.82 1.66 11.09
N ILE A 77 -11.88 1.29 11.96
CA ILE A 77 -12.18 0.32 13.04
C ILE A 77 -12.97 0.96 14.19
N ILE A 78 -12.66 2.21 14.57
CA ILE A 78 -13.36 2.92 15.65
C ILE A 78 -14.82 3.26 15.31
N PRO A 79 -15.15 3.84 14.13
CA PRO A 79 -16.53 4.22 13.83
C PRO A 79 -17.46 3.02 13.67
N SER A 80 -16.97 1.88 13.19
CA SER A 80 -17.79 0.67 12.97
C SER A 80 -18.64 0.24 14.18
N PRO A 81 -18.07 -0.04 15.37
CA PRO A 81 -18.84 -0.43 16.54
C PRO A 81 -19.74 0.70 17.06
N ILE A 82 -19.36 1.97 16.85
CA ILE A 82 -20.18 3.12 17.26
C ILE A 82 -21.49 3.15 16.46
N VAL A 83 -21.44 2.87 15.15
CA VAL A 83 -22.63 2.78 14.30
C VAL A 83 -23.60 1.72 14.81
N TYR A 84 -23.09 0.55 15.21
CA TYR A 84 -23.91 -0.53 15.77
C TYR A 84 -24.55 -0.20 17.13
N LEU A 85 -23.89 0.60 17.96
CA LEU A 85 -24.40 0.96 19.29
C LEU A 85 -25.41 2.10 19.27
N VAL A 86 -25.33 3.01 18.29
CA VAL A 86 -26.14 4.24 18.24
C VAL A 86 -27.38 4.09 17.35
N SER A 87 -27.38 3.17 16.40
CA SER A 87 -28.42 3.12 15.35
C SER A 87 -29.55 2.14 15.70
N GLU A 88 -30.63 2.65 16.30
CA GLU A 88 -31.90 1.89 16.39
C GLU A 88 -32.71 1.96 15.08
N ASP A 89 -32.51 3.02 14.29
CA ASP A 89 -33.20 3.25 13.02
C ASP A 89 -32.47 2.64 11.82
N LYS A 90 -33.16 1.77 11.08
CA LYS A 90 -32.63 1.06 9.90
C LYS A 90 -32.17 1.99 8.77
N THR A 91 -32.88 3.10 8.55
CA THR A 91 -32.52 4.08 7.51
C THR A 91 -31.23 4.82 7.87
N PHE A 92 -31.09 5.20 9.14
CA PHE A 92 -29.91 5.89 9.64
C PHE A 92 -28.67 4.98 9.61
N PHE A 93 -28.86 3.71 10.00
CA PHE A 93 -27.85 2.66 9.88
C PHE A 93 -27.33 2.52 8.45
N SER A 94 -28.22 2.45 7.45
CA SER A 94 -27.82 2.29 6.05
C SER A 94 -27.01 3.47 5.52
N VAL A 95 -27.36 4.70 5.91
CA VAL A 95 -26.61 5.90 5.50
C VAL A 95 -25.23 5.92 6.14
N LEU A 96 -25.13 5.62 7.44
CA LEU A 96 -23.86 5.53 8.15
C LEU A 96 -22.93 4.47 7.55
N LEU A 97 -23.46 3.29 7.25
CA LEU A 97 -22.70 2.20 6.62
C LEU A 97 -22.18 2.62 5.24
N PHE A 98 -22.99 3.36 4.47
CA PHE A 98 -22.56 3.91 3.19
C PHE A 98 -21.41 4.91 3.39
N VAL A 99 -21.51 5.83 4.35
CA VAL A 99 -20.44 6.79 4.67
C VAL A 99 -19.15 6.07 5.10
N GLU A 100 -19.26 5.06 5.95
CA GLU A 100 -18.12 4.29 6.46
C GLU A 100 -17.41 3.52 5.33
N LEU A 101 -18.17 2.85 4.45
CA LEU A 101 -17.65 2.25 3.22
C LEU A 101 -16.99 3.32 2.32
N GLY A 102 -17.59 4.50 2.20
CA GLY A 102 -17.05 5.60 1.42
C GLY A 102 -15.68 6.06 1.95
N VAL A 103 -15.56 6.21 3.27
CA VAL A 103 -14.29 6.56 3.93
C VAL A 103 -13.26 5.45 3.76
N PHE A 104 -13.65 4.18 3.87
CA PHE A 104 -12.77 3.04 3.61
C PHE A 104 -12.21 3.07 2.18
N TYR A 105 -13.08 3.19 1.17
CA TYR A 105 -12.65 3.24 -0.23
C TYR A 105 -11.79 4.47 -0.52
N PHE A 106 -12.14 5.62 0.05
CA PHE A 106 -11.33 6.82 -0.06
C PHE A 106 -9.94 6.63 0.55
N TYR A 107 -9.85 5.98 1.71
CA TYR A 107 -8.58 5.60 2.33
C TYR A 107 -7.76 4.67 1.41
N CYS A 108 -8.37 3.66 0.80
CA CYS A 108 -7.71 2.78 -0.18
C CYS A 108 -7.14 3.57 -1.36
N VAL A 109 -7.86 4.56 -1.88
CA VAL A 109 -7.38 5.42 -2.97
C VAL A 109 -6.16 6.24 -2.53
N ILE A 110 -6.18 6.84 -1.34
CA ILE A 110 -5.02 7.58 -0.81
C ILE A 110 -3.84 6.63 -0.63
N LEU A 111 -4.07 5.47 -0.02
CA LEU A 111 -3.03 4.47 0.23
C LEU A 111 -2.35 4.05 -1.08
N ARG A 112 -3.09 3.95 -2.19
CA ARG A 112 -2.53 3.68 -3.52
C ARG A 112 -1.49 4.71 -3.96
N PHE A 113 -1.78 6.00 -3.81
CA PHE A 113 -0.83 7.06 -4.17
C PHE A 113 0.43 6.99 -3.31
N VAL A 114 0.24 6.77 -2.03
CA VAL A 114 1.32 6.71 -1.04
C VAL A 114 2.21 5.48 -1.25
N VAL A 115 1.60 4.32 -1.55
CA VAL A 115 2.33 3.09 -1.89
C VAL A 115 3.13 3.25 -3.17
N ASN A 116 2.60 3.98 -4.16
CA ASN A 116 3.34 4.27 -5.38
C ASN A 116 4.57 5.15 -5.10
N ASP A 117 4.45 6.14 -4.22
CA ASP A 117 5.56 6.97 -3.77
C ASP A 117 6.63 6.12 -3.03
N TRP A 118 6.22 5.21 -2.14
CA TRP A 118 7.14 4.29 -1.47
C TRP A 118 7.89 3.36 -2.44
N ALA A 119 7.17 2.81 -3.41
CA ALA A 119 7.78 1.97 -4.44
C ALA A 119 8.79 2.77 -5.30
N GLU A 120 8.47 4.03 -5.59
CA GLU A 120 9.39 4.90 -6.32
C GLU A 120 10.65 5.19 -5.50
N GLU A 121 10.49 5.53 -4.22
CA GLU A 121 11.59 5.83 -3.31
C GLU A 121 12.59 4.65 -3.19
N ILE A 122 12.04 3.42 -3.15
CA ILE A 122 12.82 2.18 -3.13
C ILE A 122 13.64 2.03 -4.42
N ARG A 123 13.00 2.22 -5.58
CA ARG A 123 13.66 2.16 -6.89
C ARG A 123 14.78 3.20 -7.03
N TRP A 124 14.54 4.43 -6.57
CA TRP A 124 15.56 5.49 -6.58
C TRP A 124 16.75 5.18 -5.66
N ARG A 125 16.54 4.44 -4.57
CA ARG A 125 17.63 3.96 -3.72
C ARG A 125 18.46 2.87 -4.41
N GLU A 126 17.84 1.96 -5.15
CA GLU A 126 18.55 0.91 -5.90
C GLU A 126 19.42 1.49 -7.01
N ILE A 127 18.87 2.40 -7.81
CA ILE A 127 19.61 3.06 -8.89
C ILE A 127 20.86 3.75 -8.33
N ARG A 128 20.76 4.41 -7.17
CA ARG A 128 21.91 5.05 -6.50
C ARG A 128 22.94 4.05 -6.00
N LYS A 129 22.52 2.86 -5.54
CA LYS A 129 23.45 1.80 -5.12
C LYS A 129 24.20 1.22 -6.33
N LEU A 130 23.49 0.96 -7.43
CA LEU A 130 24.07 0.47 -8.68
C LEU A 130 25.07 1.48 -9.27
N GLN A 131 24.70 2.76 -9.35
CA GLN A 131 25.60 3.81 -9.84
C GLN A 131 26.88 3.94 -8.99
N LYS A 132 26.77 3.82 -7.67
CA LYS A 132 27.96 3.81 -6.80
C LYS A 132 28.85 2.59 -7.05
N ALA A 133 28.26 1.41 -7.22
CA ALA A 133 29.01 0.19 -7.52
C ALA A 133 29.71 0.26 -8.88
N GLU A 134 29.05 0.80 -9.92
CA GLU A 134 29.65 1.05 -11.23
C GLU A 134 30.80 2.04 -11.16
N PHE A 135 30.62 3.14 -10.43
CA PHE A 135 31.67 4.15 -10.24
C PHE A 135 32.88 3.57 -9.49
N GLU A 136 32.66 2.79 -8.44
CA GLU A 136 33.73 2.10 -7.71
C GLU A 136 34.48 1.09 -8.60
N MET A 137 33.76 0.33 -9.43
CA MET A 137 34.37 -0.59 -10.39
C MET A 137 35.19 0.15 -11.45
N SER A 138 34.64 1.21 -12.04
CA SER A 138 35.35 2.04 -13.03
C SER A 138 36.61 2.67 -12.43
N LYS A 139 36.54 3.17 -11.19
CA LYS A 139 37.70 3.71 -10.47
C LYS A 139 38.77 2.64 -10.22
N LYS A 140 38.38 1.40 -9.85
CA LYS A 140 39.32 0.29 -9.67
C LYS A 140 40.02 -0.09 -10.98
N MET A 141 39.27 -0.25 -12.06
CA MET A 141 39.84 -0.53 -13.39
C MET A 141 40.81 0.55 -13.84
N PHE A 142 40.47 1.82 -13.59
CA PHE A 142 41.35 2.95 -13.89
C PHE A 142 42.66 2.84 -13.09
N MET A 143 42.58 2.67 -11.76
CA MET A 143 43.79 2.57 -10.93
C MET A 143 44.68 1.38 -11.31
N GLU A 144 44.11 0.21 -11.61
CA GLU A 144 44.88 -0.96 -12.08
C GLU A 144 45.64 -0.67 -13.38
N GLN A 145 45.06 0.12 -14.29
CA GLN A 145 45.72 0.49 -15.55
C GLN A 145 46.94 1.42 -15.35
N PHE A 146 46.97 2.21 -14.27
CA PHE A 146 48.09 3.14 -13.98
C PHE A 146 49.15 2.56 -13.03
N ASP A 147 48.86 1.47 -12.34
CA ASP A 147 49.81 0.79 -11.44
C ASP A 147 50.67 -0.28 -12.13
N GLU A 148 50.44 -0.59 -13.42
CA GLU A 148 51.36 -1.46 -14.18
C GLU A 148 52.71 -0.73 -14.38
N PRO A 149 53.83 -1.24 -13.81
CA PRO A 149 55.12 -0.61 -14.01
C PRO A 149 55.52 -0.73 -15.47
N SER A 150 55.72 0.42 -16.13
CA SER A 150 56.36 0.47 -17.44
C SER A 150 57.75 -0.14 -17.31
N THR A 151 57.91 -1.37 -17.77
CA THR A 151 59.18 -2.10 -17.92
C THR A 151 60.21 -1.30 -18.70
#